data_AF-X1G3C2-F1
#
_entry.id   AF-X1G3C2-F1
#
_cell.length_a   1.000
_cell.length_b   1.000
_cell.length_c   1.000
_cell.angle_alpha   90.00
_cell.angle_beta   90.00
_cell.angle_gamma   90.00
#
_symmetry.space_group_name_H-M   'P 1'
#
loop_
_entity.id
_entity.type
_entity.pdbx_description
1 polymer ?
#
loop_
_entity_poly.entity_id
_entity_poly.type
_entity_poly.pdbx_seq_one_letter_code
_entity_poly.pdbx_strand_id
1 'polypeptide(L)'
;PIRSIPGGLYVVIKCDGVGEMSTCWPELWKWVENSEYQYIGETQGEYGFELGFEEYLNWYSTLVEKTKSNMIFDLMLQLRE
;
A
#
# COMPACT_ATOMS: atom_id res chain seq x y z
N PRO A 1 -14.86 -11.80 -8.63
CA PRO A 1 -13.82 -12.85 -8.84
C PRO A 1 -12.84 -12.80 -7.66
N ILE A 2 -12.41 -13.93 -7.12
CA ILE A 2 -11.39 -13.95 -6.04
C ILE A 2 -10.01 -13.81 -6.71
N ARG A 3 -9.19 -12.88 -6.23
CA ARG A 3 -7.80 -12.66 -6.70
C ARG A 3 -6.85 -12.69 -5.51
N SER A 4 -5.60 -13.05 -5.76
CA SER A 4 -4.51 -13.02 -4.79
C SER A 4 -3.58 -11.85 -5.06
N ILE A 5 -3.12 -11.18 -4.01
CA ILE A 5 -1.92 -10.34 -4.10
C ILE A 5 -0.74 -11.30 -4.38
N PRO A 6 0.13 -11.01 -5.36
CA PRO A 6 1.31 -11.84 -5.63
C PRO A 6 2.16 -12.02 -4.36
N GLY A 7 2.78 -13.20 -4.21
CA GLY A 7 3.83 -13.35 -3.21
C GLY A 7 5.10 -12.63 -3.66
N GLY A 8 5.97 -12.24 -2.72
CA GLY A 8 7.28 -11.68 -3.02
C GLY A 8 7.76 -10.68 -1.98
N LEU A 9 8.78 -9.92 -2.36
CA LEU A 9 9.31 -8.83 -1.55
C LEU A 9 8.46 -7.56 -1.75
N TYR A 10 8.11 -6.92 -0.65
CA TYR A 10 7.39 -5.65 -0.63
C TYR A 10 8.11 -4.66 0.26
N VAL A 11 8.21 -3.42 -0.19
CA VAL A 11 8.43 -2.30 0.72
C VAL A 11 7.08 -1.83 1.23
N VAL A 12 7.00 -1.56 2.53
CA VAL A 12 5.76 -1.22 3.21
C VAL A 12 5.95 0.02 4.06
N ILE A 13 5.00 0.96 3.99
CA ILE A 13 4.92 2.11 4.89
C ILE A 13 3.51 2.16 5.50
N LYS A 14 3.46 2.46 6.79
CA LYS A 14 2.21 2.65 7.52
C LYS A 14 1.80 4.12 7.50
N CYS A 15 0.52 4.38 7.26
CA CYS A 15 -0.07 5.71 7.28
C CYS A 15 -1.21 5.77 8.30
N ASP A 16 -1.17 6.74 9.19
CA ASP A 16 -2.14 6.96 10.27
C ASP A 16 -3.26 7.95 9.83
N GLY A 17 -3.75 7.77 8.60
CA GLY A 17 -4.85 8.54 8.06
C GLY A 17 -4.83 8.64 6.55
N VAL A 18 -6.00 8.87 5.95
CA VAL A 18 -6.13 9.11 4.50
C VAL A 18 -5.31 10.32 4.05
N GLY A 19 -5.23 11.36 4.88
CA GLY A 19 -4.44 12.56 4.57
C GLY A 19 -2.94 12.29 4.43
N GLU A 20 -2.41 11.36 5.21
CA GLU A 20 -0.98 11.00 5.21
C GLU A 20 -0.59 10.16 3.98
N MET A 21 -1.55 9.50 3.31
CA MET A 21 -1.25 8.69 2.12
C MET A 21 -0.59 9.54 1.02
N SER A 22 -0.96 10.82 0.91
CA SER A 22 -0.36 11.76 -0.04
C SER A 22 1.14 12.02 0.19
N THR A 23 1.63 11.82 1.42
CA THR A 23 3.05 11.94 1.79
C THR A 23 3.74 10.58 1.83
N CYS A 24 3.05 9.54 2.31
CA CYS A 24 3.58 8.19 2.40
C CYS A 24 3.93 7.61 1.02
N TRP A 25 3.06 7.79 0.01
CA TRP A 25 3.31 7.24 -1.34
C TRP A 25 4.63 7.77 -1.93
N PRO A 26 4.87 9.09 -2.03
CA PRO A 26 6.16 9.62 -2.48
C PRO A 26 7.36 9.17 -1.65
N GLU A 27 7.19 8.99 -0.34
CA GLU A 27 8.25 8.50 0.54
C GLU A 27 8.62 7.05 0.23
N LEU A 28 7.62 6.19 0.03
CA LEU A 28 7.79 4.80 -0.35
C LEU A 28 8.57 4.67 -1.67
N TRP A 29 8.23 5.51 -2.67
CA TRP A 29 8.99 5.58 -3.93
C TRP A 29 10.45 5.98 -3.72
N LYS A 30 10.71 7.00 -2.90
CA LYS A 30 12.08 7.42 -2.56
C LYS A 30 12.86 6.32 -1.86
N TRP A 31 12.22 5.51 -1.01
CA TRP A 31 12.91 4.38 -0.38
C TRP A 31 13.39 3.37 -1.41
N VAL A 32 12.56 3.06 -2.41
CA VAL A 32 12.96 2.17 -3.52
C VAL A 32 14.09 2.78 -4.34
N GLU A 33 13.98 4.05 -4.73
CA GLU A 33 15.00 4.76 -5.52
C GLU A 33 16.38 4.82 -4.84
N ASN A 34 16.40 4.85 -3.50
CA ASN A 34 17.63 4.88 -2.72
C ASN A 34 18.10 3.49 -2.25
N SER A 35 17.43 2.41 -2.66
CA SER A 35 17.77 1.04 -2.32
C SER A 35 18.43 0.31 -3.50
N GLU A 36 18.95 -0.89 -3.24
CA GLU A 36 19.43 -1.79 -4.31
C GLU A 36 18.29 -2.53 -5.02
N TYR A 37 17.05 -2.40 -4.52
CA TYR A 37 15.87 -3.08 -5.06
C TYR A 37 15.21 -2.28 -6.18
N GLN A 38 14.54 -2.98 -7.09
CA GLN A 38 13.79 -2.36 -8.18
C GLN A 38 12.29 -2.58 -8.01
N TYR A 39 11.50 -1.54 -8.26
CA TYR A 39 10.05 -1.69 -8.39
C TYR A 39 9.72 -2.61 -9.58
N ILE A 40 8.77 -3.54 -9.40
CA ILE A 40 8.43 -4.52 -10.45
C ILE A 40 7.86 -3.86 -11.72
N GLY A 41 7.26 -2.67 -11.58
CA GLY A 41 6.55 -1.98 -12.65
C GLY A 41 5.03 -2.08 -12.45
N GLU A 42 4.28 -1.35 -13.28
CA GLU A 42 2.82 -1.38 -13.23
C GLU A 42 2.29 -2.77 -13.60
N THR A 43 1.31 -3.27 -12.83
CA THR A 43 0.64 -4.54 -13.12
C THR A 43 -0.76 -4.30 -13.69
N GLN A 44 -1.20 -5.12 -14.64
CA GLN A 44 -2.53 -4.98 -15.22
C GLN A 44 -3.60 -5.53 -14.26
N GLY A 45 -4.39 -4.62 -13.67
CA GLY A 45 -5.50 -4.88 -12.78
C GLY A 45 -6.85 -5.04 -13.48
N GLU A 46 -7.92 -5.12 -12.68
CA GLU A 46 -9.30 -5.16 -13.20
C GLU A 46 -9.76 -3.83 -13.80
N TYR A 47 -9.32 -2.73 -13.20
CA TYR A 47 -9.80 -1.37 -13.50
C TYR A 47 -8.72 -0.46 -14.11
N GLY A 48 -7.56 -1.01 -14.44
CA GLY A 48 -6.44 -0.24 -14.99
C GLY A 48 -5.09 -0.82 -14.57
N PHE A 49 -4.06 0.01 -14.65
CA PHE A 49 -2.74 -0.32 -14.14
C PHE A 49 -2.68 -0.07 -12.63
N GLU A 50 -2.19 -1.07 -11.91
CA GLU A 50 -1.99 -1.05 -10.47
C GLU A 50 -0.53 -0.71 -10.21
N LEU A 51 -0.31 0.30 -9.37
CA LEU A 51 1.03 0.78 -9.00
C LEU A 51 1.52 0.24 -7.65
N GLY A 52 0.62 -0.38 -6.89
CA GLY A 52 0.87 -0.85 -5.53
C GLY A 52 -0.44 -1.26 -4.86
N PHE A 53 -0.36 -1.68 -3.61
CA PHE A 53 -1.51 -2.13 -2.83
C PHE A 53 -1.71 -1.28 -1.58
N GLU A 54 -2.97 -1.17 -1.15
CA GLU A 54 -3.36 -0.45 0.06
C GLU A 54 -4.17 -1.41 0.94
N GLU A 55 -3.67 -1.73 2.13
CA GLU A 55 -4.40 -2.56 3.09
C GLU A 55 -4.97 -1.68 4.20
N TYR A 56 -6.30 -1.70 4.36
CA TYR A 56 -6.98 -0.98 5.43
C TYR A 56 -7.00 -1.82 6.72
N LEU A 57 -6.09 -1.52 7.64
CA LEU A 57 -5.81 -2.37 8.81
C LEU A 57 -6.90 -2.35 9.89
N ASN A 58 -7.48 -1.18 10.17
CA ASN A 58 -8.39 -1.01 11.31
C ASN A 58 -9.84 -0.74 10.90
N TRP A 59 -10.22 -1.20 9.69
CA TRP A 59 -11.55 -0.95 9.09
C TRP A 59 -12.72 -1.29 9.99
N TYR A 60 -12.63 -2.38 10.76
CA TYR A 60 -13.70 -2.81 11.64
C TYR A 60 -13.93 -1.81 12.77
N SER A 61 -12.85 -1.43 13.47
CA SER A 61 -12.92 -0.45 14.57
C SER A 61 -13.40 0.93 14.11
N THR A 62 -13.09 1.33 12.88
CA THR A 62 -13.43 2.66 12.35
C THR A 62 -14.82 2.71 11.72
N LEU A 63 -15.21 1.69 10.93
CA LEU A 63 -16.47 1.70 10.18
C LEU A 63 -17.61 0.99 10.91
N VAL A 64 -17.32 -0.09 11.64
CA VAL A 64 -18.33 -0.91 12.31
C VAL A 64 -18.52 -0.45 13.75
N GLU A 65 -17.46 -0.46 14.55
CA GLU A 65 -17.55 -0.07 15.97
C GLU A 65 -17.56 1.44 16.18
N LYS A 66 -16.97 2.20 15.24
CA LYS A 66 -16.78 3.65 15.33
C LYS A 66 -16.01 4.07 16.58
N THR A 67 -15.11 3.21 17.07
CA THR A 67 -14.28 3.41 18.26
C THR A 67 -12.96 4.12 17.96
N LYS A 68 -12.56 4.15 16.69
CA LYS A 68 -11.42 4.92 16.18
C LYS A 68 -11.88 5.89 15.10
N SER A 69 -11.32 7.09 15.09
CA SER A 69 -11.61 8.11 14.08
C SER A 69 -10.71 8.00 12.84
N ASN A 70 -9.48 7.53 13.02
CA ASN A 70 -8.48 7.48 11.95
C ASN A 70 -8.48 6.13 11.27
N MET A 71 -8.37 6.17 9.94
CA MET A 71 -8.17 4.99 9.10
C MET A 71 -6.67 4.75 8.94
N ILE A 72 -6.20 3.57 9.32
CA ILE A 72 -4.80 3.18 9.25
C ILE A 72 -4.62 2.28 8.03
N PHE A 73 -3.62 2.60 7.21
CA PHE A 73 -3.30 1.85 6.01
C PHE A 73 -1.85 1.38 6.01
N ASP A 74 -1.61 0.19 5.47
CA ASP A 74 -0.30 -0.19 4.96
C ASP A 74 -0.30 0.01 3.44
N LEU A 75 0.62 0.84 2.94
CA LEU A 75 0.87 1.01 1.50
C LEU A 75 2.04 0.12 1.11
N MET A 76 1.90 -0.60 0.00
CA MET A 76 2.84 -1.65 -0.39
C MET A 76 3.25 -1.51 -1.86
N LEU A 77 4.56 -1.55 -2.12
CA LEU A 77 5.11 -1.66 -3.48
C LEU A 77 5.86 -2.99 -3.63
N GLN A 78 5.53 -3.73 -4.68
CA GLN A 78 6.22 -4.98 -4.98
C GLN A 78 7.59 -4.71 -5.61
N LEU A 79 8.60 -5.42 -5.10
CA LEU A 79 9.98 -5.28 -5.51
C LEU A 79 10.48 -6.53 -6.25
N ARG A 80 11.48 -6.34 -7.10
CA ARG A 80 12.30 -7.41 -7.65
C ARG A 80 13.41 -7.76 -6.66
N GLU A 81 13.59 -9.05 -6.45
CA GLU A 81 14.74 -9.63 -5.74
C GLU A 81 16.02 -9.57 -6.60
#